data_AF-A0A532ATG2-F1
#
_entry.id   AF-A0A532ATG2-F1
#
_cell.length_a   1.000
_cell.length_b   1.000
_cell.length_c   1.000
_cell.angle_alpha   90.00
_cell.angle_beta   90.00
_cell.angle_gamma   90.00
#
_symmetry.space_group_name_H-M   'P 1'
#
loop_
_entity.id
_entity.type
_entity.pdbx_description
1 polymer ?
#
loop_
_entity_poly.entity_id
_entity_poly.type
_entity_poly.pdbx_seq_one_letter_code
_entity_poly.pdbx_strand_id
1 'polypeptide(L)' 'MSDSGRQRQIVELLRDRPFASVRELQERLGVSAATVRRDIDKIDEAGEARKVYGGISALDGASQAGVAYARPY' A
#
# COMPACT_ATOMS: atom_id res chain seq x y z
N MET A 1 -12.16 6.76 -15.78
CA MET A 1 -12.12 5.98 -14.52
C MET A 1 -11.49 6.86 -13.45
N SER A 2 -12.26 7.24 -12.44
CA SER A 2 -11.85 8.21 -11.40
C SER A 2 -10.71 7.65 -10.56
N ASP A 3 -9.72 8.50 -10.23
CA ASP A 3 -8.54 8.17 -9.40
C ASP A 3 -8.87 7.34 -8.16
N SER A 4 -9.99 7.63 -7.51
CA SER A 4 -10.46 6.96 -6.29
C SER A 4 -10.74 5.47 -6.46
N GLY A 5 -11.11 5.01 -7.67
CA GLY A 5 -11.37 3.58 -7.91
C GLY A 5 -10.09 2.74 -7.87
N ARG A 6 -8.99 3.29 -8.41
CA ARG A 6 -7.69 2.60 -8.48
C ARG A 6 -7.07 2.47 -7.10
N GLN A 7 -7.17 3.53 -6.30
CA GLN A 7 -6.69 3.53 -4.90
C GLN A 7 -7.40 2.46 -4.07
N ARG A 8 -8.73 2.35 -4.21
CA ARG A 8 -9.52 1.34 -3.52
C ARG A 8 -9.12 -0.08 -3.92
N GLN A 9 -8.87 -0.33 -5.21
CA GLN A 9 -8.33 -1.61 -5.67
C GLN A 9 -6.95 -1.92 -5.08
N ILE A 10 -6.07 -0.93 -4.94
CA ILE A 10 -4.76 -1.11 -4.30
C ILE A 10 -4.94 -1.50 -2.83
N VAL A 11 -5.82 -0.81 -2.10
CA VAL A 11 -6.08 -1.09 -0.68
C VAL A 11 -6.73 -2.45 -0.49
N GLU A 12 -7.67 -2.85 -1.35
CA GLU A 12 -8.23 -4.20 -1.32
C GLU A 12 -7.20 -5.27 -1.66
N LEU A 13 -6.34 -5.06 -2.66
CA LEU A 13 -5.21 -5.94 -2.95
C LEU A 13 -4.30 -6.09 -1.72
N LEU A 14 -4.09 -4.98 -1.00
CA LEU A 14 -3.27 -4.96 0.19
C LEU A 14 -3.87 -5.71 1.39
N ARG A 15 -5.20 -5.94 1.41
CA ARG A 15 -5.84 -6.78 2.43
C ARG A 15 -5.50 -8.26 2.26
N ASP A 16 -5.46 -8.73 1.01
CA ASP A 16 -5.09 -10.13 0.71
C ASP A 16 -3.57 -10.32 0.68
N ARG A 17 -2.83 -9.28 0.29
CA ARG A 17 -1.36 -9.29 0.23
C ARG A 17 -0.80 -8.08 0.98
N PRO A 18 -0.12 -8.24 2.12
CA PRO A 18 0.36 -7.12 2.92
C PRO A 18 1.39 -6.22 2.21
N PHE A 19 1.87 -6.60 1.01
CA PHE A 19 2.81 -5.84 0.21
C PHE A 19 2.50 -5.96 -1.29
N ALA A 20 2.61 -4.84 -2.00
CA ALA A 20 2.56 -4.76 -3.46
C ALA A 20 3.71 -3.89 -3.99
N SER A 21 4.46 -4.40 -4.97
CA SER A 21 5.53 -3.63 -5.60
C SER A 21 5.00 -2.65 -6.64
N VAL A 22 5.75 -1.58 -6.92
CA VAL A 22 5.39 -0.62 -7.98
C VAL A 22 5.17 -1.33 -9.31
N ARG A 23 6.02 -2.30 -9.67
CA ARG A 23 5.89 -3.07 -10.91
C ARG A 23 4.59 -3.88 -10.97
N GLU A 24 4.25 -4.58 -9.89
CA GLU A 24 2.99 -5.32 -9.80
C GLU A 24 1.78 -4.40 -9.96
N LEU A 25 1.82 -3.23 -9.33
CA LEU A 25 0.76 -2.24 -9.46
C LEU A 25 0.67 -1.69 -10.88
N GLN A 26 1.80 -1.47 -11.56
CA GLN A 26 1.81 -1.08 -12.96
C GLN A 26 1.18 -2.14 -13.87
N GLU A 27 1.51 -3.42 -13.66
CA GLU A 27 0.98 -4.53 -14.45
C GLU A 27 -0.51 -4.77 -14.20
N ARG A 28 -0.94 -4.74 -12.93
CA ARG A 28 -2.34 -4.98 -12.54
C ARG A 28 -3.27 -3.83 -12.91
N LEU A 29 -2.83 -2.59 -12.72
CA LEU A 29 -3.63 -1.40 -12.99
C LEU A 29 -3.44 -0.89 -14.42
N GLY A 30 -2.41 -1.34 -15.13
CA GLY A 30 -2.07 -0.87 -16.47
C GLY A 30 -1.61 0.60 -16.50
N VAL A 31 -1.06 1.12 -15.40
CA VAL A 31 -0.67 2.54 -15.27
C VAL A 31 0.85 2.73 -15.21
N SER A 32 1.29 3.96 -15.47
CA SER A 32 2.71 4.31 -15.43
C SER A 32 3.28 4.30 -14.01
N ALA A 33 4.58 4.09 -13.86
CA ALA A 33 5.26 4.15 -12.56
C ALA A 33 5.07 5.51 -11.85
N ALA A 34 4.98 6.60 -12.62
CA ALA A 34 4.72 7.94 -12.07
C ALA A 34 3.30 8.03 -11.48
N THR A 35 2.32 7.42 -12.15
CA THR A 35 0.95 7.33 -11.66
C THR A 35 0.87 6.46 -10.42
N VAL A 36 1.51 5.28 -10.41
CA VAL A 36 1.56 4.41 -9.23
C VAL A 36 2.16 5.13 -8.04
N ARG A 37 3.31 5.82 -8.20
CA ARG A 37 3.89 6.60 -7.09
C ARG A 37 2.93 7.65 -6.56
N ARG A 38 2.24 8.37 -7.45
CA ARG A 38 1.26 9.38 -7.05
C ARG A 38 0.06 8.77 -6.33
N ASP A 39 -0.40 7.61 -6.75
CA ASP A 39 -1.47 6.88 -6.07
C ASP A 39 -1.00 6.38 -4.70
N ILE A 40 0.22 5.84 -4.61
CA ILE A 40 0.84 5.42 -3.35
C ILE A 40 0.95 6.60 -2.38
N ASP A 41 1.47 7.74 -2.84
CA ASP A 41 1.61 8.94 -2.00
C ASP A 41 0.23 9.39 -1.49
N LYS A 42 -0.81 9.39 -2.34
CA LYS A 42 -2.18 9.72 -1.91
C LYS A 42 -2.76 8.71 -0.91
N ILE A 43 -2.48 7.42 -1.06
CA ILE A 43 -2.97 6.36 -0.15
C ILE A 43 -2.26 6.45 1.20
N ASP A 44 -0.96 6.78 1.19
CA ASP A 44 -0.14 7.05 2.37
C ASP A 44 -0.62 8.31 3.10
N GLU A 45 -0.90 9.40 2.35
CA GLU A 45 -1.52 10.62 2.88
C GLU A 45 -2.93 10.38 3.44
N ALA A 46 -3.71 9.48 2.83
CA ALA A 46 -5.03 9.08 3.31
C ALA A 46 -4.97 8.17 4.55
N GLY A 47 -3.80 7.61 4.89
CA GLY A 47 -3.64 6.66 5.98
C GLY A 47 -4.36 5.33 5.74
N GLU A 48 -4.52 4.91 4.48
CA GLU A 48 -5.12 3.62 4.12
C GLU A 48 -4.06 2.52 3.92
N ALA A 49 -2.83 2.89 3.53
CA ALA A 49 -1.69 1.99 3.43
C ALA A 49 -0.38 2.77 3.64
N ARG A 50 0.76 2.08 3.80
CA ARG A 50 2.07 2.69 4.04
C ARG A 50 3.01 2.51 2.87
N LYS A 51 3.60 3.60 2.39
CA LYS A 51 4.67 3.56 1.38
C LYS A 51 5.94 2.91 1.95
N VAL A 52 6.54 2.01 1.19
CA VAL A 52 7.79 1.31 1.56
C VAL A 52 8.80 1.35 0.41
N TYR A 53 10.04 0.92 0.67
CA TYR A 53 11.08 0.92 -0.36
C TYR A 53 10.71 -0.05 -1.51
N GLY A 54 10.35 0.51 -2.67
CA GLY A 54 9.99 -0.25 -3.87
C GLY A 54 8.49 -0.55 -4.06
N GLY A 55 7.61 -0.05 -3.19
CA GLY A 55 6.19 -0.36 -3.26
C GLY A 55 5.35 0.28 -2.18
N ILE A 56 4.24 -0.38 -1.88
CA ILE A 56 3.29 -0.03 -0.82
C ILE A 56 2.95 -1.27 -0.03
N SER A 57 2.77 -1.09 1.27
CA SER A 57 2.43 -2.14 2.23
C SER A 57 1.12 -1.80 2.90
N ALA A 58 0.31 -2.79 3.23
CA ALA A 58 -0.87 -2.59 4.06
C ALA A 58 -0.45 -1.92 5.38
N LEU A 59 -1.30 -1.03 5.91
CA LEU A 59 -1.16 -0.59 7.30
C LEU A 59 -1.57 -1.76 8.19
N ASP A 60 -0.62 -2.64 8.48
CA ASP A 60 -0.75 -3.65 9.52
C ASP A 60 -0.86 -2.94 10.88
N GLY A 61 -2.10 -2.61 11.23
CA GLY A 61 -2.46 -1.96 12.49
C GLY A 61 -3.68 -2.58 13.17
N ALA A 62 -4.38 -3.54 12.56
CA ALA A 62 -5.62 -4.04 13.16
C ALA A 62 -6.01 -5.48 12.76
N SER A 63 -5.10 -6.44 12.78
CA SER A 63 -5.48 -7.84 13.04
C SER A 63 -4.37 -8.62 13.74
N GLN A 64 -4.32 -8.42 15.07
CA GLN A 64 -3.85 -9.35 16.12
C GLN A 64 -2.35 -9.31 16.52
N ALA A 65 -2.16 -9.04 17.83
CA ALA A 65 -0.96 -9.14 18.66
C ALA A 65 0.05 -7.98 18.54
N GLY A 66 0.25 -7.12 19.55
CA GLY A 66 0.45 -7.54 20.93
C GLY A 66 1.77 -8.30 21.13
N VAL A 67 2.80 -8.14 20.27
CA VAL A 67 4.15 -8.60 20.62
C VAL A 67 5.22 -7.67 20.05
N ALA A 68 6.10 -7.22 20.94
CA ALA A 68 7.44 -6.71 20.65
C ALA A 68 7.57 -5.41 19.85
N TYR A 69 7.16 -4.29 20.45
CA TYR A 69 8.12 -3.19 20.49
C TYR A 69 9.37 -3.73 21.20
N ALA A 70 10.44 -3.83 20.43
CA ALA A 70 11.76 -4.27 20.86
C ALA A 70 12.13 -3.64 22.21
N ARG A 71 12.49 -4.49 23.17
CA ARG A 71 13.17 -4.04 24.38
C ARG A 71 14.51 -3.43 23.95
N PRO A 72 14.84 -2.19 24.33
CA PRO A 72 16.21 -1.71 24.22
C PRO A 72 17.08 -2.46 25.23
N TYR A 73 18.26 -2.91 24.79
CA TYR A 73 19.38 -3.27 25.66
C TYR A 73 20.10 -1.99 26.09
#